data_AF-A0A4Y6PSC0-F1
#
_entry.id   AF-A0A4Y6PSC0-F1
#
_cell.length_a   1.000
_cell.length_b   1.000
_cell.length_c   1.000
_cell.angle_alpha   90.00
_cell.angle_beta   90.00
_cell.angle_gamma   90.00
#
_symmetry.space_group_name_H-M   'P 1'
#
loop_
_entity.id
_entity.type
_entity.pdbx_description
1 polymer ?
#
loop_
_entity_poly.entity_id
_entity_poly.type
_entity_poly.pdbx_seq_one_letter_code
_entity_poly.pdbx_strand_id
1 'polypeptide(L)'
;MHGLHAYLELVENGRPLDQEPQAPGVHEPLMKLLAHAHAEGELGVEGAWRLDSRECRKLEQRYGMSPPGGWSGLAGLACGCGVLRARREGFAPEMQLAELTHWDDAAARRLLLEAFTRLLVPPAAAAGLFILMGLHPAWGLRVAHSTHARGRAEFTGEEPDADLTAGIEPGWRDESLFPEQTAAHIEEAVFSAIAAIVAALRKLSPNERYPIDALGGLVHAASMFARQCAEENLDSGVDMGLAPFLGEARDDAGVQTHRTLDFATVDLLDSLLVPAGVARRFDDGTFCVFGGALEGVRVGELDADAQEVKLTWMLAGEAGCMVA
;
A
#
# COMPACT_ATOMS: atom_id res chain seq x y z
N MET A 1 16.81 -6.59 17.63
CA MET A 1 17.04 -5.12 17.69
C MET A 1 17.26 -4.45 16.32
N HIS A 2 16.85 -5.06 15.20
CA HIS A 2 17.03 -4.43 13.87
C HIS A 2 16.03 -3.29 13.60
N GLY A 3 14.82 -3.36 14.16
CA GLY A 3 13.79 -2.31 14.03
C GLY A 3 14.19 -0.96 14.62
N LEU A 4 14.71 -0.93 15.85
CA LEU A 4 15.17 0.32 16.48
C LEU A 4 16.30 0.97 15.69
N HIS A 5 17.28 0.19 15.23
CA HIS A 5 18.40 0.73 14.47
C HIS A 5 17.95 1.35 13.15
N ALA A 6 17.10 0.65 12.39
CA ALA A 6 16.56 1.16 11.13
C ALA A 6 15.71 2.42 11.32
N TYR A 7 14.89 2.47 12.37
CA TYR A 7 14.11 3.66 12.70
C TYR A 7 15.00 4.85 13.09
N LEU A 8 16.01 4.62 13.93
CA LEU A 8 16.98 5.65 14.31
C LEU A 8 17.78 6.14 13.12
N GLU A 9 18.24 5.24 12.24
CA GLU A 9 18.92 5.62 10.99
C GLU A 9 18.05 6.54 10.13
N LEU A 10 16.75 6.29 10.06
CA LEU A 10 15.83 7.18 9.35
C LEU A 10 15.75 8.56 10.03
N VAL A 11 15.42 8.63 11.32
CA VAL A 11 15.17 9.92 11.99
C VAL A 11 16.44 10.75 12.22
N GLU A 12 17.59 10.11 12.47
CA GLU A 12 18.86 10.80 12.73
C GLU A 12 19.50 11.37 11.45
N ASN A 13 19.14 10.84 10.28
CA ASN A 13 19.61 11.34 8.99
C ASN A 13 18.67 12.38 8.34
N GLY A 14 17.70 12.90 9.11
CA GLY A 14 16.86 14.02 8.69
C GLY A 14 17.70 15.25 8.34
N ARG A 15 17.44 15.83 7.17
CA ARG A 15 18.07 17.08 6.71
C ARG A 15 17.01 18.17 6.66
N PRO A 16 17.26 19.36 7.24
CA PRO A 16 16.29 20.44 7.22
C PRO A 16 15.96 20.87 5.79
N LEU A 17 14.70 21.21 5.57
CA LEU A 17 14.20 21.91 4.40
C LEU A 17 14.21 23.42 4.68
N ASP A 18 14.50 24.24 3.66
CA ASP A 18 14.46 25.70 3.79
C ASP A 18 13.07 26.23 4.11
N GLN A 19 12.02 25.50 3.70
CA GLN A 19 10.62 25.80 3.96
C GLN A 19 9.82 24.49 4.03
N GLU A 20 8.83 24.43 4.93
CA GLU A 20 7.86 23.34 4.95
C GLU A 20 7.13 23.25 3.59
N PRO A 21 7.22 22.11 2.90
CA PRO A 21 6.63 21.98 1.58
C PRO A 21 5.11 21.82 1.72
N GLN A 22 4.35 22.52 0.87
CA GLN A 22 2.90 22.35 0.84
C GLN A 22 2.53 21.04 0.13
N ALA A 23 1.58 20.31 0.72
CA ALA A 23 1.03 19.10 0.10
C ALA A 23 0.34 19.46 -1.23
N PRO A 24 0.58 18.69 -2.31
CA PRO A 24 -0.08 18.93 -3.58
C PRO A 24 -1.58 18.64 -3.47
N GLY A 25 -2.38 19.38 -4.24
CA GLY A 25 -3.78 19.06 -4.47
C GLY A 25 -3.91 17.77 -5.29
N VAL A 26 -4.72 16.83 -4.82
CA VAL A 26 -4.98 15.54 -5.46
C VAL A 26 -6.42 15.43 -5.95
N HIS A 27 -7.33 16.25 -5.43
CA HIS A 27 -8.74 16.25 -5.80
C HIS A 27 -8.96 16.69 -7.26
N GLU A 28 -8.35 17.79 -7.69
CA GLU A 28 -8.51 18.28 -9.07
C GLU A 28 -8.01 17.26 -10.11
N PRO A 29 -6.81 16.65 -9.98
CA PRO A 29 -6.40 15.58 -10.87
C PRO A 29 -7.36 14.38 -10.88
N LEU A 30 -7.86 13.97 -9.70
CA LEU A 30 -8.80 12.86 -9.58
C LEU A 30 -10.13 13.14 -10.31
N MET A 31 -10.65 14.36 -10.16
CA MET A 31 -11.82 14.86 -10.90
C MET A 31 -11.61 14.83 -12.41
N LYS A 32 -10.43 15.28 -12.88
CA LYS A 32 -10.08 15.28 -14.31
C LYS A 32 -9.96 13.87 -14.87
N LEU A 33 -9.32 12.96 -14.12
CA LEU A 33 -9.21 11.56 -14.47
C LEU A 33 -10.60 10.91 -14.60
N LEU A 34 -11.47 11.10 -13.60
CA LEU A 34 -12.82 10.55 -13.61
C LEU A 34 -13.65 11.13 -14.78
N ALA A 35 -13.56 12.43 -15.02
CA ALA A 35 -14.27 13.08 -16.13
C ALA A 35 -13.80 12.57 -17.48
N HIS A 36 -12.50 12.27 -17.62
CA HIS A 36 -11.96 11.66 -18.81
C HIS A 36 -12.47 10.22 -18.99
N ALA A 37 -12.47 9.42 -17.93
CA ALA A 37 -13.02 8.06 -17.96
C ALA A 37 -14.51 8.03 -18.35
N HIS A 38 -15.33 8.95 -17.84
CA HIS A 38 -16.73 9.09 -18.25
C HIS A 38 -16.88 9.49 -19.73
N ALA A 39 -15.97 10.31 -20.27
CA ALA A 39 -16.03 10.75 -21.67
C ALA A 39 -15.61 9.65 -22.65
N GLU A 40 -14.59 8.86 -22.32
CA GLU A 40 -14.04 7.81 -23.18
C GLU A 40 -14.69 6.43 -22.93
N GLY A 41 -15.42 6.27 -21.81
CA GLY A 41 -16.05 5.03 -21.37
C GLY A 41 -15.09 4.06 -20.67
N GLU A 42 -13.91 3.83 -21.26
CA GLU A 42 -12.87 2.97 -20.68
C GLU A 42 -11.48 3.49 -21.05
N LEU A 43 -10.59 3.58 -20.05
CA LEU A 43 -9.21 4.00 -20.23
C LEU A 43 -8.31 2.78 -20.43
N GLY A 44 -7.54 2.75 -21.51
CA GLY A 44 -6.64 1.64 -21.82
C GLY A 44 -5.52 1.46 -20.79
N VAL A 45 -5.08 0.21 -20.62
CA VAL A 45 -4.02 -0.18 -19.67
C VAL A 45 -2.86 -0.88 -20.38
N GLU A 46 -1.62 -0.65 -19.93
CA GLU A 46 -0.41 -1.31 -20.46
C GLU A 46 0.06 -2.50 -19.60
N GLY A 47 -0.73 -2.86 -18.59
CA GLY A 47 -0.49 -3.97 -17.67
C GLY A 47 -1.57 -4.02 -16.58
N ALA A 48 -1.44 -4.96 -15.64
CA ALA A 48 -2.35 -5.03 -14.51
C ALA A 48 -2.24 -3.75 -13.65
N TRP A 49 -3.34 -3.03 -13.48
CA TRP A 49 -3.42 -1.82 -12.63
C TRP A 49 -2.49 -0.67 -13.05
N ARG A 50 -2.15 -0.57 -14.35
CA ARG A 50 -1.29 0.49 -14.89
C ARG A 50 -1.90 1.14 -16.13
N LEU A 51 -2.16 2.44 -16.06
CA LEU A 51 -2.73 3.21 -17.17
C LEU A 51 -1.75 3.25 -18.35
N ASP A 52 -2.24 3.09 -19.57
CA ASP A 52 -1.40 3.12 -20.77
C ASP A 52 -0.72 4.50 -20.92
N SER A 53 0.56 4.49 -21.30
CA SER A 53 1.35 5.70 -21.53
C SER A 53 0.75 6.65 -22.59
N ARG A 54 -0.09 6.16 -23.50
CA ARG A 54 -0.87 6.95 -24.47
C ARG A 54 -2.00 7.69 -23.79
N GLU A 55 -2.73 7.04 -22.87
CA GLU A 55 -3.79 7.69 -22.08
C GLU A 55 -3.20 8.75 -21.14
N CYS A 56 -2.07 8.45 -20.49
CA CYS A 56 -1.33 9.43 -19.69
C CYS A 56 -1.00 10.70 -20.49
N ARG A 57 -0.51 10.54 -21.73
CA ARG A 57 -0.20 11.68 -22.61
C ARG A 57 -1.44 12.44 -23.07
N LYS A 58 -2.55 11.76 -23.33
CA LYS A 58 -3.83 12.43 -23.67
C LYS A 58 -4.32 13.27 -22.50
N LEU A 59 -4.29 12.73 -21.28
CA LEU A 59 -4.64 13.45 -20.05
C LEU A 59 -3.77 14.69 -19.85
N GLU A 60 -2.45 14.54 -19.97
CA GLU A 60 -1.51 15.65 -19.84
C GLU A 60 -1.73 16.73 -20.91
N GLN A 61 -1.93 16.34 -22.18
CA GLN A 61 -2.23 17.28 -23.26
C GLN A 61 -3.57 17.99 -23.09
N ARG A 62 -4.59 17.29 -22.61
CA ARG A 62 -5.95 17.83 -22.45
C ARG A 62 -6.06 18.77 -21.26
N TYR A 63 -5.40 18.44 -20.15
CA TYR A 63 -5.55 19.18 -18.90
C TYR A 63 -4.36 20.06 -18.54
N GLY A 64 -3.27 20.00 -19.31
CA GLY A 64 -2.08 20.83 -19.14
C GLY A 64 -1.37 20.59 -17.80
N MET A 65 -1.49 19.39 -17.24
CA MET A 65 -0.94 19.05 -15.93
C MET A 65 -0.56 17.58 -15.81
N SER A 66 0.30 17.29 -14.84
CA SER A 66 0.64 15.94 -14.39
C SER A 66 0.48 15.87 -12.87
N PRO A 67 -0.32 14.94 -12.32
CA PRO A 67 -0.44 14.77 -10.88
C PRO A 67 0.88 14.31 -10.27
N PRO A 68 1.04 14.45 -8.94
CA PRO A 68 2.10 13.77 -8.19
C PRO A 68 2.17 12.30 -8.59
N GLY A 69 3.37 11.79 -8.89
CA GLY A 69 3.56 10.38 -9.29
C GLY A 69 2.95 9.99 -10.65
N GLY A 70 2.38 10.94 -11.39
CA GLY A 70 1.86 10.74 -12.74
C GLY A 70 0.48 10.09 -12.81
N TRP A 71 -0.14 10.22 -13.99
CA TRP A 71 -1.51 9.76 -14.23
C TRP A 71 -1.71 8.26 -13.98
N SER A 72 -0.70 7.43 -14.27
CA SER A 72 -0.80 6.00 -14.03
C SER A 72 -0.84 5.63 -12.54
N GLY A 73 -0.02 6.28 -11.71
CA GLY A 73 -0.04 6.04 -10.26
C GLY A 73 -1.39 6.45 -9.66
N LEU A 74 -1.88 7.64 -10.05
CA LEU A 74 -3.19 8.12 -9.62
C LEU A 74 -4.33 7.18 -10.06
N ALA A 75 -4.30 6.67 -11.29
CA ALA A 75 -5.34 5.75 -11.77
C ALA A 75 -5.36 4.42 -11.01
N GLY A 76 -4.19 3.87 -10.67
CA GLY A 76 -4.10 2.66 -9.84
C GLY A 76 -4.75 2.83 -8.47
N LEU A 77 -4.45 3.94 -7.77
CA LEU A 77 -5.05 4.26 -6.47
C LEU A 77 -6.54 4.61 -6.58
N ALA A 78 -6.94 5.33 -7.64
CA ALA A 78 -8.33 5.66 -7.92
C ALA A 78 -9.21 4.41 -8.05
N CYS A 79 -8.65 3.29 -8.52
CA CYS A 79 -9.38 2.03 -8.53
C CYS A 79 -9.61 1.44 -7.14
N GLY A 80 -8.70 1.65 -6.19
CA GLY A 80 -8.84 1.12 -4.84
C GLY A 80 -9.80 1.94 -3.98
N CYS A 81 -9.88 3.26 -4.18
CA CYS A 81 -10.86 4.10 -3.48
C CYS A 81 -12.22 4.18 -4.18
N GLY A 82 -12.48 3.34 -5.19
CA GLY A 82 -13.79 3.22 -5.85
C GLY A 82 -14.12 4.33 -6.84
N VAL A 83 -13.15 5.18 -7.23
CA VAL A 83 -13.36 6.20 -8.27
C VAL A 83 -13.41 5.56 -9.66
N LEU A 84 -12.51 4.59 -9.89
CA LEU A 84 -12.46 3.79 -11.11
C LEU A 84 -12.68 2.30 -10.78
N ARG A 85 -13.09 1.50 -11.76
CA ARG A 85 -13.17 0.04 -11.68
C ARG A 85 -12.12 -0.56 -12.61
N ALA A 86 -11.22 -1.37 -12.06
CA ALA A 86 -10.31 -2.18 -12.86
C ALA A 86 -11.08 -3.31 -13.58
N ARG A 87 -10.95 -3.36 -14.91
CA ARG A 87 -11.47 -4.40 -15.79
C ARG A 87 -10.32 -5.07 -16.53
N ARG A 88 -10.62 -6.17 -17.23
CA ARG A 88 -9.63 -6.89 -18.03
C ARG A 88 -9.01 -6.04 -19.14
N GLU A 89 -9.79 -5.12 -19.72
CA GLU A 89 -9.39 -4.34 -20.89
C GLU A 89 -8.98 -2.90 -20.56
N GLY A 90 -9.19 -2.45 -19.32
CA GLY A 90 -8.98 -1.06 -18.94
C GLY A 90 -9.53 -0.65 -17.58
N PHE A 91 -9.56 0.66 -17.36
CA PHE A 91 -10.21 1.30 -16.21
C PHE A 91 -11.50 1.97 -16.64
N ALA A 92 -12.63 1.52 -16.08
CA ALA A 92 -13.94 2.13 -16.29
C ALA A 92 -14.26 3.12 -15.16
N PRO A 93 -15.07 4.16 -15.39
CA PRO A 93 -15.59 4.99 -14.31
C PRO A 93 -16.50 4.14 -13.41
N GLU A 94 -16.31 4.24 -12.10
CA GLU A 94 -17.17 3.58 -11.09
C GLU A 94 -18.05 4.63 -10.40
N MET A 95 -17.41 5.68 -9.90
CA MET A 95 -18.04 6.78 -9.19
C MET A 95 -18.67 7.80 -10.15
N GLN A 96 -19.75 8.43 -9.73
CA GLN A 96 -20.31 9.57 -10.45
C GLN A 96 -19.51 10.85 -10.17
N LEU A 97 -19.38 11.73 -11.16
CA LEU A 97 -18.66 13.00 -10.98
C LEU A 97 -19.24 13.83 -9.81
N ALA A 98 -20.56 13.82 -9.63
CA ALA A 98 -21.21 14.55 -8.54
C ALA A 98 -20.77 14.04 -7.15
N GLU A 99 -20.54 12.74 -6.98
CA GLU A 99 -20.11 12.16 -5.71
C GLU A 99 -18.70 12.63 -5.34
N LEU A 100 -17.79 12.63 -6.32
CA LEU A 100 -16.41 13.06 -6.11
C LEU A 100 -16.30 14.57 -5.82
N THR A 101 -17.22 15.41 -6.30
CA THR A 101 -17.22 16.85 -5.98
C THR A 101 -17.43 17.17 -4.50
N HIS A 102 -17.95 16.23 -3.72
CA HIS A 102 -18.12 16.40 -2.27
C HIS A 102 -16.85 16.13 -1.47
N TRP A 103 -15.80 15.61 -2.10
CA TRP A 103 -14.51 15.40 -1.44
C TRP A 103 -13.72 16.70 -1.42
N ASP A 104 -13.01 16.94 -0.32
CA ASP A 104 -11.91 17.91 -0.29
C ASP A 104 -10.58 17.18 -0.54
N ASP A 105 -9.49 17.95 -0.67
CA ASP A 105 -8.15 17.38 -0.88
C ASP A 105 -7.68 16.47 0.26
N ALA A 106 -8.10 16.75 1.50
CA ALA A 106 -7.71 15.94 2.65
C ALA A 106 -8.41 14.57 2.62
N ALA A 107 -9.72 14.55 2.34
CA ALA A 107 -10.50 13.34 2.16
C ALA A 107 -10.00 12.53 0.97
N ALA A 108 -9.74 13.18 -0.17
CA ALA A 108 -9.20 12.51 -1.36
C ALA A 108 -7.83 11.87 -1.08
N ARG A 109 -6.90 12.60 -0.44
CA ARG A 109 -5.59 12.08 -0.01
C ARG A 109 -5.73 10.87 0.91
N ARG A 110 -6.57 10.98 1.94
CA ARG A 110 -6.81 9.87 2.89
C ARG A 110 -7.35 8.64 2.16
N LEU A 111 -8.38 8.80 1.33
CA LEU A 111 -9.00 7.69 0.62
C LEU A 111 -8.07 7.06 -0.42
N LEU A 112 -7.25 7.84 -1.11
CA LEU A 112 -6.21 7.34 -2.01
C LEU A 112 -5.14 6.54 -1.26
N LEU A 113 -4.74 6.98 -0.07
CA LEU A 113 -3.79 6.22 0.76
C LEU A 113 -4.44 4.95 1.33
N GLU A 114 -5.68 5.04 1.80
CA GLU A 114 -6.43 3.90 2.35
C GLU A 114 -6.78 2.83 1.32
N ALA A 115 -6.82 3.18 0.03
CA ALA A 115 -6.84 2.20 -1.06
C ALA A 115 -5.72 1.15 -0.90
N PHE A 116 -4.53 1.55 -0.45
CA PHE A 116 -3.46 0.61 -0.16
C PHE A 116 -3.50 0.10 1.27
N THR A 117 -3.59 1.01 2.25
CA THR A 117 -3.40 0.63 3.65
C THR A 117 -4.55 -0.21 4.19
N ARG A 118 -5.72 -0.19 3.54
CA ARG A 118 -6.87 -1.04 3.89
C ARG A 118 -7.19 -2.08 2.84
N LEU A 119 -6.91 -1.83 1.55
CA LEU A 119 -7.29 -2.73 0.46
C LEU A 119 -6.12 -3.35 -0.29
N LEU A 120 -4.88 -2.92 -0.08
CA LEU A 120 -3.69 -3.41 -0.81
C LEU A 120 -3.72 -3.09 -2.32
N VAL A 121 -4.37 -1.98 -2.70
CA VAL A 121 -4.41 -1.45 -4.07
C VAL A 121 -3.47 -0.23 -4.21
N PRO A 122 -2.61 -0.18 -5.24
CA PRO A 122 -2.45 -1.16 -6.33
C PRO A 122 -1.68 -2.42 -5.88
N PRO A 123 -2.01 -3.60 -6.43
CA PRO A 123 -1.34 -4.86 -6.06
C PRO A 123 0.18 -4.88 -6.27
N ALA A 124 0.70 -4.07 -7.19
CA ALA A 124 2.14 -3.95 -7.44
C ALA A 124 2.90 -3.48 -6.18
N ALA A 125 2.38 -2.45 -5.50
CA ALA A 125 2.98 -1.96 -4.25
C ALA A 125 2.91 -3.01 -3.13
N ALA A 126 1.84 -3.82 -3.10
CA ALA A 126 1.68 -4.87 -2.09
C ALA A 126 2.63 -6.05 -2.35
N ALA A 127 2.91 -6.35 -3.62
CA ALA A 127 3.82 -7.42 -4.00
C ALA A 127 5.24 -7.19 -3.46
N GLY A 128 5.76 -5.95 -3.50
CA GLY A 128 7.06 -5.62 -2.91
C GLY A 128 7.11 -5.95 -1.41
N LEU A 129 6.07 -5.58 -0.67
CA LEU A 129 5.94 -5.91 0.76
C LEU A 129 5.88 -7.42 1.00
N PHE A 130 5.09 -8.15 0.20
CA PHE A 130 4.98 -9.61 0.31
C PHE A 130 6.31 -10.31 0.07
N ILE A 131 7.09 -9.85 -0.91
CA ILE A 131 8.42 -10.43 -1.19
C ILE A 131 9.37 -10.15 -0.02
N LEU A 132 9.37 -8.94 0.55
CA LEU A 132 10.20 -8.62 1.72
C LEU A 132 9.84 -9.44 2.96
N MET A 133 8.56 -9.74 3.15
CA MET A 133 8.11 -10.67 4.20
C MET A 133 8.47 -12.13 3.91
N GLY A 134 8.95 -12.45 2.70
CA GLY A 134 9.13 -13.82 2.23
C GLY A 134 7.82 -14.59 2.11
N LEU A 135 6.70 -13.89 1.92
CA LEU A 135 5.38 -14.47 1.83
C LEU A 135 5.24 -15.25 0.52
N HIS A 136 4.72 -16.48 0.60
CA HIS A 136 4.43 -17.28 -0.57
C HIS A 136 3.39 -16.56 -1.46
N PRO A 137 3.62 -16.40 -2.77
CA PRO A 137 2.77 -15.57 -3.63
C PRO A 137 1.27 -15.92 -3.60
N ALA A 138 0.94 -17.22 -3.49
CA ALA A 138 -0.43 -17.67 -3.38
C ALA A 138 -1.15 -17.18 -2.11
N TRP A 139 -0.43 -17.05 -0.99
CA TRP A 139 -0.96 -16.48 0.25
C TRP A 139 -1.16 -14.96 0.12
N GLY A 140 -0.19 -14.26 -0.48
CA GLY A 140 -0.34 -12.82 -0.78
C GLY A 140 -1.54 -12.53 -1.69
N LEU A 141 -1.75 -13.37 -2.71
CA LEU A 141 -2.92 -13.29 -3.59
C LEU A 141 -4.24 -13.54 -2.83
N ARG A 142 -4.27 -14.54 -1.93
CA ARG A 142 -5.46 -14.81 -1.10
C ARG A 142 -5.79 -13.63 -0.20
N VAL A 143 -4.82 -13.05 0.50
CA VAL A 143 -5.02 -11.87 1.35
C VAL A 143 -5.50 -10.67 0.54
N ALA A 144 -4.87 -10.37 -0.59
CA ALA A 144 -5.33 -9.27 -1.45
C ALA A 144 -6.79 -9.47 -1.90
N HIS A 145 -7.18 -10.69 -2.30
CA HIS A 145 -8.56 -10.98 -2.68
C HIS A 145 -9.55 -10.90 -1.51
N SER A 146 -9.23 -11.47 -0.34
CA SER A 146 -10.12 -11.44 0.82
C SER A 146 -10.36 -10.01 1.31
N THR A 147 -9.32 -9.19 1.27
CA THR A 147 -9.37 -7.77 1.64
C THR A 147 -10.17 -6.96 0.61
N HIS A 148 -9.92 -7.13 -0.69
CA HIS A 148 -10.72 -6.47 -1.73
C HIS A 148 -12.22 -6.82 -1.60
N ALA A 149 -12.54 -8.09 -1.36
CA ALA A 149 -13.92 -8.56 -1.27
C ALA A 149 -14.67 -7.97 -0.06
N ARG A 150 -14.02 -7.89 1.11
CA ARG A 150 -14.61 -7.29 2.32
C ARG A 150 -14.66 -5.77 2.24
N GLY A 151 -13.54 -5.16 1.89
CA GLY A 151 -13.39 -3.72 1.98
C GLY A 151 -14.10 -2.94 0.88
N ARG A 152 -14.33 -3.52 -0.31
CA ARG A 152 -15.13 -2.84 -1.35
C ARG A 152 -16.56 -2.55 -0.88
N ALA A 153 -17.20 -3.50 -0.19
CA ALA A 153 -18.53 -3.30 0.37
C ALA A 153 -18.58 -2.16 1.40
N GLU A 154 -17.51 -1.98 2.17
CA GLU A 154 -17.40 -0.91 3.16
C GLU A 154 -17.05 0.46 2.53
N PHE A 155 -16.24 0.48 1.47
CA PHE A 155 -15.79 1.70 0.79
C PHE A 155 -16.79 2.26 -0.22
N THR A 156 -17.49 1.40 -0.97
CA THR A 156 -18.42 1.84 -2.03
C THR A 156 -19.88 1.67 -1.64
N GLY A 157 -20.18 0.99 -0.52
CA GLY A 157 -21.56 0.69 -0.11
C GLY A 157 -22.29 -0.28 -1.03
N GLU A 158 -21.59 -0.87 -2.00
CA GLU A 158 -22.14 -1.84 -2.95
C GLU A 158 -21.69 -3.26 -2.58
N GLU A 159 -22.63 -4.20 -2.51
CA GLU A 159 -22.27 -5.61 -2.36
C GLU A 159 -21.39 -6.06 -3.54
N PRO A 160 -20.39 -6.94 -3.32
CA PRO A 160 -19.52 -7.41 -4.38
C PRO A 160 -20.34 -8.05 -5.51
N ASP A 161 -20.12 -7.55 -6.73
CA ASP A 161 -20.79 -7.98 -7.96
C ASP A 161 -20.75 -9.52 -8.11
N ALA A 162 -21.92 -10.17 -8.04
CA ALA A 162 -22.05 -11.63 -8.11
C ALA A 162 -21.46 -12.20 -9.41
N ASP A 163 -21.39 -11.40 -10.48
CA ASP A 163 -20.83 -11.79 -11.78
C ASP A 163 -19.30 -11.92 -11.79
N LEU A 164 -18.56 -11.31 -10.84
CA LEU A 164 -17.13 -11.58 -10.65
C LEU A 164 -16.86 -12.91 -9.93
N THR A 165 -17.89 -13.49 -9.29
CA THR A 165 -17.85 -14.82 -8.64
C THR A 165 -18.49 -15.92 -9.49
N ALA A 166 -19.23 -15.55 -10.55
CA ALA A 166 -19.92 -16.47 -11.43
C ALA A 166 -19.01 -16.95 -12.57
N GLY A 167 -18.13 -17.91 -12.30
CA GLY A 167 -17.49 -18.65 -13.41
C GLY A 167 -16.33 -19.55 -13.05
N ILE A 168 -15.61 -19.26 -11.97
CA ILE A 168 -14.54 -20.10 -11.43
C ILE A 168 -14.57 -19.86 -9.93
N GLU A 169 -15.01 -20.85 -9.14
CA GLU A 169 -14.73 -20.80 -7.69
C GLU A 169 -13.22 -20.67 -7.54
N PRO A 170 -12.72 -19.54 -7.05
CA PRO A 170 -11.28 -19.33 -7.10
C PRO A 170 -10.63 -20.31 -6.13
N GLY A 171 -9.63 -21.08 -6.59
CA GLY A 171 -8.92 -22.09 -5.80
C GLY A 171 -8.25 -21.56 -4.52
N TRP A 172 -8.23 -20.25 -4.28
CA TRP A 172 -7.85 -19.67 -2.98
C TRP A 172 -8.86 -19.97 -1.87
N ARG A 173 -10.06 -20.47 -2.16
CA ARG A 173 -11.03 -20.98 -1.15
C ARG A 173 -10.84 -22.45 -0.77
N ASP A 174 -9.82 -23.11 -1.31
CA ASP A 174 -9.49 -24.48 -0.89
C ASP A 174 -8.93 -24.46 0.54
N GLU A 175 -9.79 -24.75 1.52
CA GLU A 175 -9.42 -24.80 2.94
C GLU A 175 -8.35 -25.85 3.25
N SER A 176 -8.15 -26.85 2.37
CA SER A 176 -7.06 -27.81 2.52
C SER A 176 -5.69 -27.20 2.20
N LEU A 177 -5.65 -26.15 1.36
CA LEU A 177 -4.44 -25.41 1.02
C LEU A 177 -4.30 -24.11 1.80
N PHE A 178 -5.43 -23.46 2.13
CA PHE A 178 -5.48 -22.17 2.78
C PHE A 178 -6.41 -22.15 4.00
N PRO A 179 -6.00 -22.77 5.12
CA PRO A 179 -6.78 -22.72 6.36
C PRO A 179 -7.11 -21.28 6.77
N GLU A 180 -8.35 -21.04 7.21
CA GLU A 180 -8.84 -19.70 7.55
C GLU A 180 -8.03 -19.06 8.70
N GLN A 181 -7.66 -19.85 9.69
CA GLN A 181 -6.82 -19.38 10.81
C GLN A 181 -5.45 -18.90 10.32
N THR A 182 -4.78 -19.66 9.44
CA THR A 182 -3.52 -19.25 8.82
C THR A 182 -3.70 -17.99 7.99
N ALA A 183 -4.79 -17.88 7.22
CA ALA A 183 -5.10 -16.68 6.44
C ALA A 183 -5.22 -15.43 7.33
N ALA A 184 -5.90 -15.54 8.47
CA ALA A 184 -6.07 -14.44 9.42
C ALA A 184 -4.73 -13.97 10.01
N HIS A 185 -3.85 -14.89 10.40
CA HIS A 185 -2.52 -14.53 10.92
C HIS A 185 -1.63 -13.87 9.86
N ILE A 186 -1.68 -14.34 8.61
CA ILE A 186 -0.93 -13.73 7.51
C ILE A 186 -1.46 -12.34 7.18
N GLU A 187 -2.77 -12.17 7.14
CA GLU A 187 -3.41 -10.87 6.95
C GLU A 187 -3.03 -9.89 8.07
N GLU A 188 -3.09 -10.34 9.33
CA GLU A 188 -2.67 -9.53 10.48
C GLU A 188 -1.20 -9.11 10.36
N ALA A 189 -0.31 -10.01 9.93
CA ALA A 189 1.09 -9.69 9.73
C ALA A 189 1.29 -8.64 8.62
N VAL A 190 0.62 -8.80 7.48
CA VAL A 190 0.69 -7.81 6.38
C VAL A 190 0.29 -6.43 6.87
N PHE A 191 -0.85 -6.30 7.56
CA PHE A 191 -1.31 -5.01 8.06
C PHE A 191 -0.48 -4.51 9.25
N SER A 192 0.13 -5.39 10.05
CA SER A 192 1.06 -4.99 11.11
C SER A 192 2.34 -4.37 10.54
N ALA A 193 2.87 -4.90 9.42
CA ALA A 193 4.02 -4.30 8.73
C ALA A 193 3.67 -2.91 8.20
N ILE A 194 2.54 -2.77 7.50
CA ILE A 194 2.05 -1.48 6.98
C ILE A 194 1.82 -0.50 8.14
N ALA A 195 1.25 -0.96 9.25
CA ALA A 195 0.94 -0.14 10.41
C ALA A 195 2.20 0.44 11.05
N ALA A 196 3.25 -0.38 11.23
CA ALA A 196 4.53 0.09 11.74
C ALA A 196 5.18 1.12 10.81
N ILE A 197 5.11 0.91 9.48
CA ILE A 197 5.62 1.87 8.48
C ILE A 197 4.85 3.18 8.56
N VAL A 198 3.51 3.15 8.53
CA VAL A 198 2.66 4.36 8.57
C VAL A 198 2.86 5.12 9.88
N ALA A 199 2.92 4.44 11.02
CA ALA A 199 3.20 5.07 12.31
C ALA A 199 4.58 5.74 12.36
N ALA A 200 5.61 5.07 11.82
CA ALA A 200 6.96 5.66 11.75
C ALA A 200 6.98 6.90 10.84
N LEU A 201 6.35 6.84 9.67
CA LEU A 201 6.24 7.98 8.75
C LEU A 201 5.48 9.16 9.38
N ARG A 202 4.46 8.90 10.21
CA ARG A 202 3.70 9.94 10.93
C ARG A 202 4.56 10.72 11.93
N LYS A 203 5.62 10.10 12.47
CA LYS A 203 6.54 10.73 13.42
C LYS A 203 7.63 11.56 12.77
N LEU A 204 7.79 11.50 11.45
CA LEU A 204 8.78 12.29 10.74
C LEU A 204 8.42 13.78 10.78
N SER A 205 9.43 14.63 10.87
CA SER A 205 9.26 16.08 10.83
C SER A 205 8.88 16.51 9.42
N PRO A 206 7.80 17.28 9.23
CA PRO A 206 7.45 17.81 7.90
C PRO A 206 8.44 18.87 7.40
N ASN A 207 9.32 19.35 8.28
CA ASN A 207 10.37 20.33 7.98
C ASN A 207 11.70 19.67 7.58
N GLU A 208 11.73 18.35 7.41
CA GLU A 208 12.92 17.60 7.06
C GLU A 208 12.68 16.71 5.84
N ARG A 209 13.79 16.36 5.18
CA ARG A 209 13.86 15.32 4.17
C ARG A 209 14.81 14.23 4.60
N TYR A 210 14.47 13.00 4.27
CA TYR A 210 15.10 11.78 4.75
C TYR A 210 15.64 10.95 3.59
N PRO A 211 16.73 10.19 3.77
CA PRO A 211 17.25 9.29 2.73
C PRO A 211 16.24 8.18 2.40
N ILE A 212 16.04 7.89 1.11
CA ILE A 212 15.17 6.78 0.67
C ILE A 212 15.74 5.43 1.13
N ASP A 213 17.06 5.27 1.14
CA ASP A 213 17.72 4.04 1.60
C ASP A 213 17.39 3.72 3.07
N ALA A 214 17.31 4.74 3.93
CA ALA A 214 16.93 4.59 5.33
C ALA A 214 15.44 4.21 5.49
N LEU A 215 14.56 4.72 4.61
CA LEU A 215 13.18 4.24 4.53
C LEU A 215 13.14 2.76 4.15
N GLY A 216 13.99 2.32 3.21
CA GLY A 216 14.13 0.90 2.90
C GLY A 216 14.47 0.07 4.12
N GLY A 217 15.50 0.48 4.87
CA GLY A 217 15.86 -0.17 6.15
C GLY A 217 14.66 -0.34 7.10
N LEU A 218 13.84 0.70 7.26
CA LEU A 218 12.63 0.67 8.07
C LEU A 218 11.58 -0.31 7.50
N VAL A 219 11.30 -0.26 6.20
CA VAL A 219 10.31 -1.14 5.54
C VAL A 219 10.72 -2.61 5.70
N HIS A 220 11.99 -2.93 5.46
CA HIS A 220 12.51 -4.28 5.66
C HIS A 220 12.39 -4.72 7.13
N ALA A 221 12.75 -3.86 8.08
CA ALA A 221 12.62 -4.19 9.50
C ALA A 221 11.16 -4.45 9.91
N ALA A 222 10.21 -3.66 9.40
CA ALA A 222 8.79 -3.86 9.62
C ALA A 222 8.28 -5.19 9.01
N SER A 223 8.71 -5.51 7.78
CA SER A 223 8.37 -6.78 7.13
C SER A 223 8.91 -7.99 7.90
N MET A 224 10.17 -7.94 8.33
CA MET A 224 10.79 -9.04 9.08
C MET A 224 10.18 -9.22 10.47
N PHE A 225 9.86 -8.12 11.16
CA PHE A 225 9.13 -8.16 12.43
C PHE A 225 7.76 -8.81 12.26
N ALA A 226 6.98 -8.36 11.28
CA ALA A 226 5.66 -8.92 11.01
C ALA A 226 5.70 -10.41 10.64
N ARG A 227 6.69 -10.81 9.81
CA ARG A 227 6.93 -12.22 9.49
C ARG A 227 7.20 -13.03 10.76
N GLN A 228 8.09 -12.56 11.62
CA GLN A 228 8.43 -13.26 12.87
C GLN A 228 7.19 -13.44 13.77
N CYS A 229 6.39 -12.38 13.95
CA CYS A 229 5.14 -12.48 14.70
C CYS A 229 4.16 -13.50 14.11
N ALA A 230 4.06 -13.59 12.77
CA ALA A 230 3.24 -14.62 12.13
C ALA A 230 3.80 -16.03 12.35
N GLU A 231 5.10 -16.24 12.16
CA GLU A 231 5.76 -17.54 12.37
C GLU A 231 5.54 -18.03 13.82
N GLU A 232 5.71 -17.16 14.82
CA GLU A 232 5.47 -17.50 16.24
C GLU A 232 4.01 -17.92 16.53
N ASN A 233 3.04 -17.30 15.85
CA ASN A 233 1.63 -17.67 16.00
C ASN A 233 1.29 -18.98 15.25
N LEU A 234 1.94 -19.22 14.11
CA LEU A 234 1.68 -20.38 13.25
C LEU A 234 2.33 -21.68 13.76
N ASP A 235 3.50 -21.60 14.40
CA ASP A 235 4.22 -22.74 15.00
C ASP A 235 3.42 -23.47 16.10
N SER A 236 2.29 -22.89 16.54
CA SER A 236 1.39 -23.49 17.51
C SER A 236 0.39 -24.52 16.92
N GLY A 237 0.35 -24.68 15.59
CA GLY A 237 -0.58 -25.56 14.85
C GLY A 237 0.08 -26.75 14.13
N VAL A 238 -0.71 -27.79 13.83
CA VAL A 238 -0.29 -28.94 13.01
C VAL A 238 -0.32 -28.53 11.53
N ASP A 239 0.82 -28.62 10.84
CA ASP A 239 1.01 -28.30 9.42
C ASP A 239 0.03 -29.03 8.49
N MET A 240 -1.08 -28.38 8.17
CA MET A 240 -1.97 -28.77 7.07
C MET A 240 -2.09 -27.57 6.13
N GLY A 241 -1.73 -27.75 4.87
CA GLY A 241 -1.86 -26.73 3.82
C GLY A 241 -0.54 -26.23 3.26
N LEU A 242 -0.63 -25.16 2.47
CA LEU A 242 0.51 -24.55 1.80
C LEU A 242 1.34 -23.74 2.80
N ALA A 243 2.67 -23.95 2.82
CA ALA A 243 3.57 -23.17 3.66
C ALA A 243 3.40 -21.64 3.39
N PRO A 244 3.10 -20.82 4.43
CA PRO A 244 2.84 -19.40 4.24
C PRO A 244 4.07 -18.60 3.82
N PHE A 245 5.23 -18.96 4.33
CA PHE A 245 6.49 -18.30 4.01
C PHE A 245 7.37 -19.20 3.16
N LEU A 246 8.04 -18.62 2.19
CA LEU A 246 9.13 -19.27 1.49
C LEU A 246 10.24 -19.49 2.52
N GLY A 247 10.70 -20.74 2.63
CA GLY A 247 11.80 -21.11 3.51
C GLY A 247 13.04 -20.24 3.22
N GLU A 248 13.91 -20.11 4.22
CA GLU A 248 15.13 -19.32 4.08
C GLU A 248 15.96 -19.86 2.91
N ALA A 249 15.92 -19.17 1.77
CA ALA A 249 17.00 -19.22 0.78
C ALA A 249 18.23 -18.53 1.37
N ARG A 250 18.74 -19.10 2.46
CA ARG A 250 20.03 -18.81 3.08
C ARG A 250 21.09 -19.20 2.06
N ASP A 251 21.73 -18.20 1.45
CA ASP A 251 23.20 -18.12 1.30
C ASP A 251 23.70 -17.34 0.07
N ASP A 252 22.83 -16.90 -0.85
CA ASP A 252 23.20 -15.91 -1.90
C ASP A 252 22.70 -14.47 -1.57
N ALA A 253 22.36 -14.25 -0.30
CA ALA A 253 21.34 -13.31 0.17
C ALA A 253 21.73 -11.82 0.22
N GLY A 254 22.96 -11.41 -0.08
CA GLY A 254 23.32 -9.99 0.01
C GLY A 254 22.72 -9.15 -1.13
N VAL A 255 23.04 -9.52 -2.38
CA VAL A 255 22.73 -8.69 -3.56
C VAL A 255 21.25 -8.77 -3.98
N GLN A 256 20.60 -9.92 -3.78
CA GLN A 256 19.17 -10.07 -4.11
C GLN A 256 18.27 -9.33 -3.10
N THR A 257 18.64 -9.33 -1.81
CA THR A 257 17.89 -8.61 -0.77
C THR A 257 17.92 -7.10 -0.99
N HIS A 258 19.09 -6.53 -1.37
CA HIS A 258 19.17 -5.10 -1.68
C HIS A 258 18.31 -4.69 -2.87
N ARG A 259 18.30 -5.46 -3.97
CA ARG A 259 17.46 -5.14 -5.14
C ARG A 259 15.97 -5.24 -4.84
N THR A 260 15.55 -6.24 -4.08
CA THR A 260 14.16 -6.38 -3.63
C THR A 260 13.77 -5.23 -2.71
N LEU A 261 14.67 -4.80 -1.83
CA LEU A 261 14.46 -3.67 -0.94
C LEU A 261 14.29 -2.37 -1.71
N ASP A 262 15.18 -2.09 -2.66
CA ASP A 262 15.11 -0.91 -3.52
C ASP A 262 13.78 -0.89 -4.28
N PHE A 263 13.40 -2.03 -4.86
CA PHE A 263 12.15 -2.18 -5.58
C PHE A 263 10.92 -1.91 -4.70
N ALA A 264 10.81 -2.56 -3.55
CA ALA A 264 9.66 -2.41 -2.65
C ALA A 264 9.57 -0.98 -2.07
N THR A 265 10.71 -0.35 -1.76
CA THR A 265 10.76 1.02 -1.23
C THR A 265 10.36 2.04 -2.29
N VAL A 266 10.88 1.88 -3.51
CA VAL A 266 10.53 2.73 -4.66
C VAL A 266 9.05 2.55 -5.01
N ASP A 267 8.52 1.32 -5.02
CA ASP A 267 7.10 1.10 -5.28
C ASP A 267 6.21 1.72 -4.20
N LEU A 268 6.58 1.62 -2.92
CA LEU A 268 5.85 2.29 -1.83
C LEU A 268 5.86 3.81 -2.01
N LEU A 269 6.99 4.41 -2.39
CA LEU A 269 7.06 5.85 -2.63
C LEU A 269 6.32 6.27 -3.91
N ASP A 270 6.72 5.71 -5.05
CA ASP A 270 6.33 6.20 -6.37
C ASP A 270 4.95 5.69 -6.81
N SER A 271 4.48 4.54 -6.29
CA SER A 271 3.15 3.99 -6.62
C SER A 271 2.09 4.27 -5.56
N LEU A 272 2.48 4.68 -4.35
CA LEU A 272 1.54 4.97 -3.26
C LEU A 272 1.72 6.37 -2.67
N LEU A 273 2.82 6.63 -1.94
CA LEU A 273 2.92 7.82 -1.09
C LEU A 273 2.96 9.11 -1.91
N VAL A 274 3.67 9.13 -3.03
CA VAL A 274 3.75 10.30 -3.92
C VAL A 274 2.43 10.50 -4.67
N PRO A 275 1.84 9.50 -5.36
CA PRO A 275 0.57 9.69 -6.05
C PRO A 275 -0.62 9.99 -5.13
N ALA A 276 -0.63 9.48 -3.90
CA ALA A 276 -1.64 9.86 -2.90
C ALA A 276 -1.45 11.30 -2.39
N GLY A 277 -0.32 11.96 -2.68
CA GLY A 277 -0.01 13.30 -2.19
C GLY A 277 0.41 13.34 -0.73
N VAL A 278 0.98 12.24 -0.21
CA VAL A 278 1.43 12.05 1.17
C VAL A 278 2.91 12.36 1.33
N ALA A 279 3.70 12.08 0.30
CA ALA A 279 5.12 12.34 0.27
C ALA A 279 5.55 13.08 -0.98
N ARG A 280 6.74 13.68 -0.93
CA ARG A 280 7.46 14.19 -2.09
C ARG A 280 8.85 13.56 -2.14
N ARG A 281 9.22 13.10 -3.33
CA ARG A 281 10.57 12.65 -3.65
C ARG A 281 11.40 13.80 -4.24
N PHE A 282 12.70 13.78 -3.97
CA PHE A 282 13.69 14.70 -4.53
C PHE A 282 14.70 13.92 -5.41
N ASP A 283 15.31 14.62 -6.36
CA ASP A 283 16.26 14.02 -7.32
C ASP A 283 17.57 13.52 -6.67
N ASP A 284 17.86 13.95 -5.44
CA ASP A 284 19.06 13.58 -4.68
C ASP A 284 18.89 12.32 -3.83
N GLY A 285 17.82 11.54 -4.06
CA GLY A 285 17.56 10.29 -3.35
C GLY A 285 16.98 10.48 -1.95
N THR A 286 16.37 11.64 -1.70
CA THR A 286 15.66 11.92 -0.44
C THR A 286 14.16 12.07 -0.66
N PHE A 287 13.39 12.01 0.43
CA PHE A 287 11.95 12.25 0.42
C PHE A 287 11.51 13.00 1.69
N CYS A 288 10.34 13.63 1.66
CA CYS A 288 9.69 14.18 2.85
C CYS A 288 8.23 13.72 2.92
N VAL A 289 7.67 13.69 4.13
CA VAL A 289 6.24 13.45 4.38
C VAL A 289 5.59 14.78 4.69
N PHE A 290 4.44 15.06 4.09
CA PHE A 290 3.73 16.33 4.34
C PHE A 290 3.05 16.33 5.72
N GLY A 291 3.06 17.48 6.39
CA GLY A 291 2.37 17.67 7.66
C GLY A 291 0.88 17.33 7.56
N GLY A 292 0.37 16.55 8.52
CA GLY A 292 -1.03 16.14 8.57
C GLY A 292 -1.48 15.15 7.49
N ALA A 293 -0.61 14.74 6.54
CA ALA A 293 -1.01 13.87 5.43
C ALA A 293 -1.40 12.44 5.85
N LEU A 294 -0.96 12.01 7.04
CA LEU A 294 -1.24 10.70 7.63
C LEU A 294 -2.27 10.75 8.77
N GLU A 295 -2.93 11.91 8.97
CA GLU A 295 -3.97 12.06 9.99
C GLU A 295 -5.24 11.29 9.62
N GLY A 296 -5.75 10.52 10.58
CA GLY A 296 -6.98 9.74 10.42
C GLY A 296 -6.90 8.57 9.44
N VAL A 297 -5.70 8.22 8.94
CA VAL A 297 -5.48 7.07 8.06
C VAL A 297 -5.56 5.76 8.85
N ARG A 298 -6.44 4.86 8.43
CA ARG A 298 -6.53 3.49 8.96
C ARG A 298 -5.64 2.51 8.20
N VAL A 299 -5.20 1.45 8.87
CA VAL A 299 -4.43 0.36 8.26
C VAL A 299 -5.13 -0.96 8.56
N GLY A 300 -5.73 -1.59 7.55
CA GLY A 300 -6.73 -2.63 7.76
C GLY A 300 -7.83 -2.11 8.70
N GLU A 301 -8.02 -2.79 9.83
CA GLU A 301 -8.91 -2.33 10.90
C GLU A 301 -8.25 -1.41 11.95
N LEU A 302 -6.93 -1.26 11.91
CA LEU A 302 -6.13 -0.56 12.91
C LEU A 302 -6.26 0.96 12.79
N ASP A 303 -6.65 1.60 13.89
CA ASP A 303 -6.59 3.06 14.07
C ASP A 303 -5.17 3.55 14.38
N ALA A 304 -5.00 4.86 14.57
CA ALA A 304 -3.69 5.46 14.79
C ALA A 304 -3.00 4.93 16.05
N ASP A 305 -3.73 4.72 17.14
CA ASP A 305 -3.18 4.25 18.41
C ASP A 305 -2.72 2.78 18.29
N ALA A 306 -3.51 1.93 17.64
CA ALA A 306 -3.12 0.55 17.38
C ALA A 306 -1.89 0.45 16.46
N GLN A 307 -1.77 1.36 15.48
CA GLN A 307 -0.57 1.42 14.63
C GLN A 307 0.69 1.81 15.42
N GLU A 308 0.57 2.73 16.38
CA GLU A 308 1.66 3.14 17.28
C GLU A 308 2.13 1.99 18.19
N VAL A 309 1.20 1.14 18.64
CA VAL A 309 1.52 -0.08 19.38
C VAL A 309 2.35 -1.03 18.51
N LYS A 310 1.96 -1.27 17.25
CA LYS A 310 2.72 -2.13 16.32
C LYS A 310 4.14 -1.58 16.06
N LEU A 311 4.29 -0.27 15.90
CA LEU A 311 5.61 0.36 15.82
C LEU A 311 6.42 0.11 17.10
N THR A 312 5.82 0.33 18.27
CA THR A 312 6.51 0.15 19.56
C THR A 312 7.03 -1.27 19.74
N TRP A 313 6.24 -2.29 19.40
CA TRP A 313 6.67 -3.69 19.45
C TRP A 313 7.81 -3.98 18.48
N MET A 314 7.74 -3.45 17.26
CA MET A 314 8.81 -3.57 16.28
C MET A 314 10.12 -2.96 16.81
N LEU A 315 10.05 -1.78 17.46
CA LEU A 315 11.21 -1.11 18.03
C LEU A 315 11.79 -1.87 19.24
N ALA A 316 10.93 -2.42 20.10
CA ALA A 316 11.33 -3.24 21.24
C ALA A 316 11.90 -4.60 20.83
N GLY A 317 11.57 -5.08 19.62
CA GLY A 317 11.87 -6.45 19.20
C GLY A 317 11.06 -7.49 19.97
N GLU A 318 9.91 -7.09 20.53
CA GLU A 318 8.99 -7.95 21.24
C GLU A 318 8.01 -8.54 20.22
N ALA A 319 8.33 -9.73 19.70
CA ALA A 319 7.50 -10.42 18.72
C ALA A 319 6.19 -10.97 19.31
N GLY A 320 6.01 -10.90 20.63
CA GLY A 320 4.80 -11.33 21.31
C GLY A 320 4.49 -10.50 22.55
N CYS A 321 3.59 -9.54 22.41
CA CYS A 321 2.80 -9.08 23.55
C CYS A 321 1.36 -8.83 23.07
N MET A 322 0.61 -9.91 22.89
CA MET A 322 -0.84 -9.82 22.76
C MET A 322 -1.40 -8.99 23.92
N VAL A 323 -2.05 -7.87 23.62
CA VAL A 323 -3.01 -7.30 24.56
C VAL A 323 -4.26 -8.17 24.44
N ALA A 324 -4.51 -8.90 25.52
CA ALA A 324 -5.73 -9.68 25.76
C ALA A 324 -6.97 -8.78 25.86
#